data_AF-A0A1A8G3Q9-F1
#
_entry.id   AF-A0A1A8G3Q9-F1
#
_cell.length_a   1.000
_cell.length_b   1.000
_cell.length_c   1.000
_cell.angle_alpha   90.00
_cell.angle_beta   90.00
_cell.angle_gamma   90.00
#
_symmetry.space_group_name_H-M   'P 1'
#
loop_
_entity.id
_entity.type
_entity.pdbx_description
1 polymer ?
#
loop_
_entity_poly.entity_id
_entity_poly.type
_entity_poly.pdbx_seq_one_letter_code
_entity_poly.pdbx_strand_id
1 'polypeptide(L)'
;KRKSTKNKARIQFCNREAATGPMKLFVSEGNPHCLKVLAALEVTGVHCGVQYINHEEKVVPFLSRPSLPALLLPSGQHLFSSNAICRYFFEVNGQESNDVSNQWLEWETIVLQPVLHQALHMAVVQGKGSEVSRVLQSPLNFLDQSLSKGSVPHLTGESVSVADVILWAALYPVLSDSSLALGEHKFVRAWFDHLAAMHSCQSAAQKVLQGKAMKIYMQKQPAPQSFTQPSNGSPAESEEGERVVSEEEMEAATLTWRKGLTSCSLATERQHPILPEEGKRNILLTSALPYVNNVPHLGNIIGCVLSADVFSRYGRLRGWNLLFVCGTDEYGTATENKAREEGLTPQQICDKYHAVHSSIYKWFQIDFDFFGRTTTEKQTEIAQDIFWRLHKNGFLVEDTVEQLRCENCQRFLADRFVEGTCPHCSYPEARGDQCDKCGRLINAVELREPQCKVCRQTPIIRSSKHLFLDLPKLESQLEQWLEKSTSTGDWTTNAKQITRSWIRDGLKPRCITRDLQWGTP
;
A
#
# COMPACT_ATOMS: atom_id res chain seq x y z
N LYS A 1 60.19 3.69 -19.26
CA LYS A 1 60.86 2.41 -18.91
C LYS A 1 60.06 1.75 -17.79
N ARG A 2 59.27 0.71 -18.12
CA ARG A 2 59.32 -0.68 -17.58
C ARG A 2 58.93 -0.80 -16.10
N LYS A 3 58.13 -1.75 -15.62
CA LYS A 3 57.35 -2.91 -16.11
C LYS A 3 56.54 -3.35 -14.85
N SER A 4 55.24 -3.62 -14.93
CA SER A 4 54.69 -4.99 -14.88
C SER A 4 55.39 -5.96 -13.92
N THR A 5 54.68 -6.42 -12.87
CA THR A 5 54.30 -7.84 -12.72
C THR A 5 53.27 -8.09 -11.62
N LYS A 6 52.14 -8.66 -12.05
CA LYS A 6 51.14 -9.50 -11.37
C LYS A 6 51.63 -10.26 -10.13
N ASN A 7 50.75 -10.37 -9.13
CA ASN A 7 50.49 -11.68 -8.51
C ASN A 7 49.00 -11.88 -8.18
N LYS A 8 48.45 -12.96 -8.74
CA LYS A 8 47.12 -13.52 -8.47
C LYS A 8 47.13 -14.19 -7.09
N ALA A 9 46.16 -13.89 -6.24
CA ALA A 9 45.76 -14.79 -5.16
C ALA A 9 44.26 -15.07 -5.29
N ARG A 10 43.96 -16.33 -5.64
CA ARG A 10 42.64 -16.95 -5.66
C ARG A 10 41.92 -16.68 -4.34
N ILE A 11 40.73 -16.09 -4.40
CA ILE A 11 39.79 -16.15 -3.28
C ILE A 11 39.26 -17.57 -3.23
N GLN A 12 39.75 -18.29 -2.23
CA GLN A 12 39.33 -19.62 -1.85
C GLN A 12 37.95 -19.49 -1.20
N PHE A 13 36.91 -20.01 -1.87
CA PHE A 13 35.58 -20.14 -1.30
C PHE A 13 35.69 -20.93 0.01
N CYS A 14 35.41 -20.26 1.13
CA CYS A 14 35.27 -20.91 2.42
C CYS A 14 33.85 -21.45 2.51
N ASN A 15 33.70 -22.76 2.32
CA ASN A 15 32.47 -23.51 2.61
C ASN A 15 32.14 -23.39 4.10
N ARG A 16 30.97 -22.82 4.43
CA ARG A 16 30.19 -23.19 5.62
C ARG A 16 28.71 -23.15 5.27
N GLU A 17 28.08 -24.31 5.42
CA GLU A 17 26.71 -24.65 5.06
C GLU A 17 25.70 -23.87 5.91
N ALA A 18 24.87 -23.07 5.26
CA ALA A 18 23.66 -22.48 5.80
C ALA A 18 22.64 -22.41 4.66
N ALA A 19 21.81 -23.45 4.50
CA ALA A 19 20.69 -23.54 3.55
C ALA A 19 20.82 -22.68 2.26
N THR A 20 21.90 -22.88 1.49
CA THR A 20 22.20 -22.10 0.29
C THR A 20 21.51 -22.70 -0.93
N GLY A 21 20.23 -22.42 -1.12
CA GLY A 21 19.57 -22.66 -2.41
C GLY A 21 19.95 -21.58 -3.44
N PRO A 22 20.14 -21.91 -4.75
CA PRO A 22 20.27 -20.88 -5.78
C PRO A 22 18.97 -20.08 -5.92
N MET A 23 19.06 -18.78 -6.23
CA MET A 23 17.87 -17.97 -6.57
C MET A 23 17.13 -18.60 -7.75
N LYS A 24 15.80 -18.76 -7.63
CA LYS A 24 14.96 -19.32 -8.70
C LYS A 24 13.88 -18.32 -9.10
N LEU A 25 13.87 -17.96 -10.38
CA LEU A 25 12.85 -17.11 -10.98
C LEU A 25 11.85 -17.99 -11.73
N PHE A 26 10.59 -17.94 -11.33
CA PHE A 26 9.48 -18.65 -11.94
C PHE A 26 8.74 -17.71 -12.89
N VAL A 27 8.66 -18.10 -14.16
CA VAL A 27 8.03 -17.34 -15.24
C VAL A 27 7.08 -18.23 -16.04
N SER A 28 6.20 -17.59 -16.81
CA SER A 28 5.25 -18.26 -17.69
C SER A 28 5.25 -17.59 -19.06
N GLU A 29 5.12 -18.37 -20.13
CA GLU A 29 5.01 -17.86 -21.50
C GLU A 29 3.78 -16.95 -21.65
N GLY A 30 3.87 -15.90 -22.47
CA GLY A 30 2.73 -15.02 -22.77
C GLY A 30 2.30 -14.08 -21.64
N ASN A 31 2.93 -14.10 -20.47
CA ASN A 31 2.63 -13.14 -19.40
C ASN A 31 3.50 -11.87 -19.55
N PRO A 32 2.94 -10.68 -19.84
CA PRO A 32 3.70 -9.43 -19.99
C PRO A 32 4.55 -9.07 -18.78
N HIS A 33 4.12 -9.44 -17.56
CA HIS A 33 4.89 -9.16 -16.35
C HIS A 33 6.17 -9.99 -16.27
N CYS A 34 6.21 -11.17 -16.91
CA CYS A 34 7.41 -11.98 -17.02
C CYS A 34 8.48 -11.32 -17.92
N LEU A 35 8.06 -10.51 -18.90
CA LEU A 35 8.99 -9.75 -19.74
C LEU A 35 9.80 -8.74 -18.92
N LYS A 36 9.14 -8.04 -17.97
CA LYS A 36 9.81 -7.08 -17.08
C LYS A 36 10.97 -7.73 -16.33
N VAL A 37 10.71 -8.86 -15.67
CA VAL A 37 11.70 -9.51 -14.81
C VAL A 37 12.81 -10.19 -15.60
N LEU A 38 12.51 -10.75 -16.78
CA LEU A 38 13.53 -11.34 -17.65
C LEU A 38 14.42 -10.27 -18.28
N ALA A 39 13.85 -9.15 -18.73
CA ALA A 39 14.63 -8.02 -19.23
C ALA A 39 15.53 -7.46 -18.12
N ALA A 40 15.01 -7.28 -16.90
CA ALA A 40 15.82 -6.83 -15.77
C ALA A 40 16.93 -7.83 -15.41
N LEU A 41 16.64 -9.13 -15.43
CA LEU A 41 17.65 -10.17 -15.17
C LEU A 41 18.78 -10.15 -16.20
N GLU A 42 18.44 -9.99 -17.49
CA GLU A 42 19.44 -9.96 -18.56
C GLU A 42 20.23 -8.65 -18.62
N VAL A 43 19.60 -7.51 -18.33
CA VAL A 43 20.28 -6.21 -18.24
C VAL A 43 21.27 -6.18 -17.08
N THR A 44 20.90 -6.76 -15.93
CA THR A 44 21.73 -6.75 -14.72
C THR A 44 22.77 -7.87 -14.68
N GLY A 45 22.56 -8.95 -15.44
CA GLY A 45 23.46 -10.11 -15.46
C GLY A 45 23.48 -10.90 -14.14
N VAL A 46 22.50 -10.69 -13.25
CA VAL A 46 22.41 -11.38 -11.96
C VAL A 46 22.23 -12.89 -12.17
N HIS A 47 22.96 -13.70 -11.41
CA HIS A 47 22.88 -15.16 -11.53
C HIS A 47 21.60 -15.70 -10.86
N CYS A 48 20.59 -16.04 -11.65
CA CYS A 48 19.33 -16.62 -11.20
C CYS A 48 18.90 -17.78 -12.11
N GLY A 49 18.48 -18.91 -11.53
CA GLY A 49 17.93 -20.02 -12.29
C GLY A 49 16.51 -19.72 -12.75
N VAL A 50 16.26 -19.67 -14.05
CA VAL A 50 14.93 -19.40 -14.60
C VAL A 50 14.18 -20.73 -14.83
N GLN A 51 12.95 -20.82 -14.34
CA GLN A 51 12.05 -21.96 -14.52
C GLN A 51 10.75 -21.51 -15.20
N TYR A 52 10.42 -22.15 -16.32
CA TYR A 52 9.15 -21.93 -17.02
C TYR A 52 8.11 -22.89 -16.49
N ILE A 53 7.00 -22.35 -16.02
CA ILE A 53 5.90 -23.10 -15.41
C ILE A 53 4.55 -22.66 -15.97
N ASN A 54 3.52 -23.47 -15.71
CA ASN A 54 2.15 -23.16 -16.12
C ASN A 54 1.59 -22.01 -15.28
N HIS A 55 0.77 -21.14 -15.88
CA HIS A 55 0.08 -20.03 -15.19
C HIS A 55 -0.77 -20.45 -13.97
N GLU A 56 -1.19 -21.71 -13.92
CA GLU A 56 -2.02 -22.27 -12.84
C GLU A 56 -1.20 -22.85 -11.69
N GLU A 57 0.13 -22.96 -11.85
CA GLU A 57 1.00 -23.56 -10.85
C GLU A 57 1.24 -22.60 -9.67
N LYS A 58 0.94 -23.07 -8.47
CA LYS A 58 1.09 -22.31 -7.24
C LYS A 58 2.50 -22.47 -6.68
N VAL A 59 3.37 -21.51 -7.01
CA VAL A 59 4.75 -21.45 -6.51
C VAL A 59 4.85 -20.78 -5.15
N VAL A 60 4.02 -19.76 -4.89
CA VAL A 60 4.05 -19.02 -3.62
C VAL A 60 3.07 -19.68 -2.63
N PRO A 61 3.55 -20.40 -1.59
CA PRO A 61 2.70 -21.32 -0.82
C PRO A 61 1.56 -20.61 -0.06
N PHE A 62 1.79 -19.38 0.36
CA PHE A 62 0.87 -18.60 1.19
C PHE A 62 -0.15 -17.76 0.41
N LEU A 63 -0.08 -17.69 -0.93
CA LEU A 63 -1.08 -16.97 -1.73
C LEU A 63 -2.30 -17.86 -2.04
N SER A 64 -3.49 -17.27 -2.04
CA SER A 64 -4.74 -17.97 -2.39
C SER A 64 -4.84 -18.29 -3.89
N ARG A 65 -4.19 -17.50 -4.74
CA ARG A 65 -4.17 -17.64 -6.21
C ARG A 65 -2.73 -17.76 -6.74
N PRO A 66 -2.50 -18.44 -7.89
CA PRO A 66 -1.21 -18.41 -8.57
C PRO A 66 -0.79 -16.97 -8.90
N SER A 67 0.48 -16.64 -8.68
CA SER A 67 1.04 -15.33 -8.99
C SER A 67 2.39 -15.50 -9.67
N LEU A 68 2.49 -15.01 -10.91
CA LEU A 68 3.71 -15.02 -11.71
C LEU A 68 3.93 -13.64 -12.35
N PRO A 69 5.19 -13.17 -12.43
CA PRO A 69 6.42 -13.85 -12.05
C PRO A 69 6.64 -13.93 -10.52
N ALA A 70 7.39 -14.93 -10.07
CA ALA A 70 7.81 -15.07 -8.68
C ALA A 70 9.30 -15.40 -8.57
N LEU A 71 10.00 -14.81 -7.60
CA LEU A 71 11.40 -15.06 -7.29
C LEU A 71 11.53 -15.69 -5.90
N LEU A 72 12.09 -16.89 -5.84
CA LEU A 72 12.51 -17.54 -4.60
C LEU A 72 13.93 -17.10 -4.26
N LEU A 73 14.07 -16.42 -3.13
CA LEU A 73 15.34 -15.97 -2.58
C LEU A 73 16.06 -17.12 -1.84
N PRO A 74 17.39 -17.06 -1.66
CA PRO A 74 18.13 -18.08 -0.92
C PRO A 74 17.67 -18.21 0.54
N SER A 75 17.05 -17.16 1.10
CA SER A 75 16.45 -17.15 2.43
C SER A 75 15.15 -17.97 2.55
N GLY A 76 14.62 -18.49 1.44
CA GLY A 76 13.31 -19.16 1.39
C GLY A 76 12.12 -18.19 1.22
N GLN A 77 12.37 -16.89 1.20
CA GLN A 77 11.34 -15.87 0.96
C GLN A 77 10.98 -15.76 -0.53
N HIS A 78 9.74 -15.36 -0.81
CA HIS A 78 9.24 -15.18 -2.17
C HIS A 78 8.95 -13.70 -2.44
N LEU A 79 9.47 -13.18 -3.56
CA LEU A 79 9.00 -11.92 -4.17
C LEU A 79 8.08 -12.28 -5.33
N PHE A 80 6.90 -11.68 -5.42
CA PHE A 80 5.89 -12.01 -6.45
C PHE A 80 5.29 -10.76 -7.12
N SER A 81 5.93 -9.60 -6.92
CA SER A 81 5.67 -8.37 -7.65
C SER A 81 6.76 -8.18 -8.69
N SER A 82 6.39 -8.06 -9.97
CA SER A 82 7.35 -7.84 -11.06
C SER A 82 8.25 -6.63 -10.81
N ASN A 83 7.69 -5.51 -10.31
CA ASN A 83 8.46 -4.31 -10.02
C ASN A 83 9.44 -4.53 -8.83
N ALA A 84 9.03 -5.26 -7.79
CA ALA A 84 9.90 -5.59 -6.66
C ALA A 84 11.04 -6.53 -7.07
N ILE A 85 10.76 -7.51 -7.94
CA ILE A 85 11.77 -8.44 -8.47
C ILE A 85 12.81 -7.68 -9.31
N CYS A 86 12.39 -6.79 -10.21
CA CYS A 86 13.32 -6.00 -11.01
C CYS A 86 14.19 -5.09 -10.12
N ARG A 87 13.60 -4.41 -9.13
CA ARG A 87 14.36 -3.60 -8.16
C ARG A 87 15.43 -4.42 -7.48
N TYR A 88 15.06 -5.59 -6.97
CA TYR A 88 15.99 -6.50 -6.32
C TYR A 88 17.16 -6.89 -7.24
N PHE A 89 16.93 -7.17 -8.53
CA PHE A 89 18.02 -7.46 -9.47
C PHE A 89 18.96 -6.27 -9.69
N PHE A 90 18.43 -5.05 -9.81
CA PHE A 90 19.26 -3.85 -9.96
C PHE A 90 20.08 -3.56 -8.70
N GLU A 91 19.48 -3.74 -7.51
CA GLU A 91 20.16 -3.59 -6.22
C GLU A 91 21.29 -4.60 -6.04
N VAL A 92 21.05 -5.88 -6.40
CA VAL A 92 22.09 -6.93 -6.37
C VAL A 92 23.25 -6.62 -7.33
N ASN A 93 22.97 -5.93 -8.45
CA ASN A 93 23.97 -5.45 -9.40
C ASN A 93 24.68 -4.14 -8.96
N GLY A 94 24.35 -3.60 -7.78
CA GLY A 94 24.97 -2.39 -7.23
C GLY A 94 24.39 -1.08 -7.78
N GLN A 95 23.23 -1.11 -8.44
CA GLN A 95 22.48 0.07 -8.82
C GLN A 95 21.32 0.28 -7.85
N GLU A 96 21.50 1.18 -6.87
CA GLU A 96 20.44 1.54 -5.92
C GLU A 96 19.33 2.37 -6.62
N SER A 97 18.08 2.14 -6.24
CA SER A 97 16.95 2.92 -6.75
C SER A 97 16.96 4.34 -6.18
N ASN A 98 16.82 5.35 -7.03
CA ASN A 98 16.63 6.74 -6.59
C ASN A 98 15.13 7.11 -6.50
N ASP A 99 14.81 8.23 -5.83
CA ASP A 99 13.43 8.69 -5.63
C ASP A 99 12.66 8.87 -6.95
N VAL A 100 13.36 9.32 -8.00
CA VAL A 100 12.78 9.50 -9.35
C VAL A 100 12.38 8.15 -9.95
N SER A 101 13.24 7.12 -9.83
CA SER A 101 12.90 5.74 -10.24
C SER A 101 11.69 5.24 -9.46
N ASN A 102 11.59 5.57 -8.16
CA ASN A 102 10.46 5.14 -7.34
C ASN A 102 9.14 5.78 -7.77
N GLN A 103 9.15 7.06 -8.12
CA GLN A 103 7.99 7.76 -8.69
C GLN A 103 7.53 7.12 -10.00
N TRP A 104 8.46 6.76 -10.88
CA TRP A 104 8.13 6.09 -12.14
C TRP A 104 7.52 4.70 -11.95
N LEU A 105 8.03 3.93 -10.99
CA LEU A 105 7.51 2.60 -10.69
C LEU A 105 6.13 2.63 -10.03
N GLU A 106 5.88 3.64 -9.19
CA GLU A 106 4.57 3.93 -8.64
C GLU A 106 3.59 4.37 -9.74
N TRP A 107 3.98 5.33 -10.58
CA TRP A 107 3.19 5.78 -11.72
C TRP A 107 2.85 4.63 -12.68
N GLU A 108 3.81 3.76 -12.97
CA GLU A 108 3.59 2.60 -13.82
C GLU A 108 2.55 1.65 -13.24
N THR A 109 2.60 1.41 -11.93
CA THR A 109 1.67 0.51 -11.23
C THR A 109 0.26 1.10 -11.15
N ILE A 110 0.15 2.41 -10.89
CA ILE A 110 -1.12 3.07 -10.57
C ILE A 110 -1.82 3.60 -11.83
N VAL A 111 -1.05 4.08 -12.81
CA VAL A 111 -1.56 4.76 -13.99
C VAL A 111 -1.43 3.89 -15.23
N LEU A 112 -0.22 3.41 -15.54
CA LEU A 112 0.04 2.75 -16.83
C LEU A 112 -0.54 1.33 -16.90
N GLN A 113 -0.35 0.51 -15.86
CA GLN A 113 -0.78 -0.89 -15.85
C GLN A 113 -2.29 -1.11 -16.07
N PRO A 114 -3.20 -0.40 -15.38
CA PRO A 114 -4.64 -0.56 -15.62
C PRO A 114 -5.03 -0.24 -17.07
N VAL A 115 -4.42 0.81 -17.64
CA VAL A 115 -4.67 1.26 -19.01
C VAL A 115 -4.11 0.26 -20.02
N LEU A 116 -2.92 -0.29 -19.77
CA LEU A 116 -2.32 -1.34 -20.60
C LEU A 116 -3.13 -2.63 -20.57
N HIS A 117 -3.62 -3.05 -19.41
CA HIS A 117 -4.49 -4.22 -19.29
C HIS A 117 -5.75 -4.06 -20.14
N GLN A 118 -6.37 -2.88 -20.09
CA GLN A 118 -7.52 -2.54 -20.95
C GLN A 118 -7.15 -2.56 -22.44
N ALA A 119 -6.05 -1.92 -22.82
CA ALA A 119 -5.57 -1.86 -24.20
C ALA A 119 -5.27 -3.26 -24.77
N LEU A 120 -4.57 -4.11 -24.02
CA LEU A 120 -4.21 -5.46 -24.45
C LEU A 120 -5.43 -6.36 -24.56
N HIS A 121 -6.40 -6.23 -23.65
CA HIS A 121 -7.65 -6.96 -23.75
C HIS A 121 -8.44 -6.56 -25.02
N MET A 122 -8.50 -5.26 -25.32
CA MET A 122 -9.15 -4.76 -26.56
C MET A 122 -8.44 -5.24 -27.82
N ALA A 123 -7.10 -5.15 -27.86
CA ALA A 123 -6.31 -5.54 -29.02
C ALA A 123 -6.31 -7.06 -29.26
N VAL A 124 -5.96 -7.83 -28.23
CA VAL A 124 -5.60 -9.24 -28.35
C VAL A 124 -6.82 -10.17 -28.21
N VAL A 125 -7.77 -9.80 -27.36
CA VAL A 125 -8.97 -10.62 -27.09
C VAL A 125 -10.13 -10.19 -27.99
N GLN A 126 -10.40 -8.88 -28.09
CA GLN A 126 -11.57 -8.35 -28.82
C GLN A 126 -11.29 -7.98 -30.28
N GLY A 127 -10.03 -7.90 -30.71
CA GLY A 127 -9.66 -7.48 -32.07
C GLY A 127 -9.93 -6.00 -32.38
N LYS A 128 -10.11 -5.16 -31.35
CA LYS A 128 -10.40 -3.71 -31.46
C LYS A 128 -9.12 -2.87 -31.40
N GLY A 129 -8.16 -3.17 -32.28
CA GLY A 129 -6.85 -2.50 -32.28
C GLY A 129 -6.92 -0.98 -32.55
N SER A 130 -7.91 -0.51 -33.32
CA SER A 130 -8.07 0.91 -33.65
C SER A 130 -8.41 1.81 -32.46
N GLU A 131 -9.02 1.26 -31.40
CA GLU A 131 -9.42 2.02 -30.22
C GLU A 131 -8.32 2.10 -29.14
N VAL A 132 -7.26 1.30 -29.27
CA VAL A 132 -6.13 1.22 -28.31
C VAL A 132 -5.42 2.56 -28.16
N SER A 133 -5.28 3.29 -29.28
CA SER A 133 -4.61 4.59 -29.32
C SER A 133 -5.31 5.63 -28.42
N ARG A 134 -6.65 5.61 -28.37
CA ARG A 134 -7.43 6.51 -27.52
C ARG A 134 -7.23 6.20 -26.03
N VAL A 135 -7.13 4.94 -25.67
CA VAL A 135 -6.99 4.49 -24.27
C VAL A 135 -5.59 4.85 -23.74
N LEU A 136 -4.54 4.68 -24.56
CA LEU A 136 -3.16 4.95 -24.16
C LEU A 136 -2.71 6.40 -24.35
N GLN A 137 -3.53 7.25 -24.98
CA GLN A 137 -3.14 8.61 -25.32
C GLN A 137 -2.67 9.43 -24.11
N SER A 138 -3.40 9.41 -23.00
CA SER A 138 -3.05 10.22 -21.82
C SER A 138 -1.75 9.76 -21.15
N PRO A 139 -1.54 8.46 -20.83
CA PRO A 139 -0.26 7.99 -20.29
C PRO A 139 0.93 8.21 -21.24
N LEU A 140 0.74 8.03 -22.55
CA LEU A 140 1.79 8.25 -23.54
C LEU A 140 2.14 9.75 -23.67
N ASN A 141 1.15 10.64 -23.63
CA ASN A 141 1.40 12.09 -23.60
C ASN A 141 2.24 12.49 -22.38
N PHE A 142 1.92 11.94 -21.19
CA PHE A 142 2.68 12.22 -19.98
C PHE A 142 4.12 11.71 -20.06
N LEU A 143 4.31 10.50 -20.59
CA LEU A 143 5.65 9.93 -20.79
C LEU A 143 6.46 10.73 -21.82
N ASP A 144 5.85 11.12 -22.95
CA ASP A 144 6.49 11.91 -24.01
C ASP A 144 6.89 13.30 -23.51
N GLN A 145 6.01 13.97 -22.74
CA GLN A 145 6.32 15.24 -22.09
C GLN A 145 7.45 15.11 -21.06
N SER A 146 7.51 14.00 -20.31
CA SER A 146 8.58 13.78 -19.35
C SER A 146 9.93 13.51 -20.04
N LEU A 147 9.93 12.74 -21.13
CA LEU A 147 11.13 12.46 -21.93
C LEU A 147 11.62 13.72 -22.68
N SER A 148 10.71 14.54 -23.22
CA SER A 148 11.08 15.79 -23.92
C SER A 148 11.71 16.85 -23.01
N LYS A 149 11.37 16.85 -21.71
CA LYS A 149 11.95 17.76 -20.71
C LYS A 149 13.32 17.30 -20.21
N GLY A 150 13.70 16.05 -20.44
CA GLY A 150 14.96 15.47 -20.01
C GLY A 150 16.11 15.86 -20.96
N SER A 151 17.24 16.31 -20.40
CA SER A 151 18.49 16.49 -21.17
C SER A 151 19.31 15.19 -21.29
N VAL A 152 18.77 14.06 -20.84
CA VAL A 152 19.44 12.77 -20.70
C VAL A 152 18.67 11.68 -21.46
N PRO A 153 19.36 10.65 -21.98
CA PRO A 153 18.76 9.65 -22.88
C PRO A 153 17.78 8.66 -22.22
N HIS A 154 17.74 8.59 -20.88
CA HIS A 154 16.91 7.67 -20.11
C HIS A 154 16.04 8.41 -19.09
N LEU A 155 15.03 7.74 -18.51
CA LEU A 155 14.05 8.36 -17.62
C LEU A 155 14.63 8.98 -16.35
N THR A 156 15.76 8.44 -15.86
CA THR A 156 16.32 8.85 -14.57
C THR A 156 17.78 9.28 -14.62
N GLY A 157 18.40 9.32 -15.80
CA GLY A 157 19.81 9.69 -15.94
C GLY A 157 20.46 9.25 -17.25
N GLU A 158 21.79 9.16 -17.26
CA GLU A 158 22.58 8.79 -18.44
C GLU A 158 22.63 7.28 -18.70
N SER A 159 22.38 6.46 -17.68
CA SER A 159 22.37 5.00 -17.78
C SER A 159 20.97 4.42 -17.66
N VAL A 160 20.77 3.23 -18.25
CA VAL A 160 19.53 2.48 -18.18
C VAL A 160 19.19 2.16 -16.72
N SER A 161 18.02 2.60 -16.27
CA SER A 161 17.53 2.37 -14.92
C SER A 161 16.51 1.23 -14.86
N VAL A 162 16.17 0.83 -13.63
CA VAL A 162 15.07 -0.10 -13.38
C VAL A 162 13.72 0.44 -13.91
N ALA A 163 13.52 1.76 -13.89
CA ALA A 163 12.31 2.39 -14.43
C ALA A 163 12.25 2.25 -15.95
N ASP A 164 13.38 2.45 -16.64
CA ASP A 164 13.47 2.30 -18.10
C ASP A 164 13.08 0.89 -18.54
N VAL A 165 13.67 -0.13 -17.90
CA VAL A 165 13.40 -1.54 -18.22
C VAL A 165 11.94 -1.90 -17.95
N ILE A 166 11.37 -1.44 -16.84
CA ILE A 166 9.98 -1.77 -16.48
C ILE A 166 8.98 -1.11 -17.42
N LEU A 167 9.13 0.20 -17.69
CA LEU A 167 8.21 0.90 -18.58
C LEU A 167 8.33 0.38 -20.01
N TRP A 168 9.56 0.12 -20.49
CA TRP A 168 9.77 -0.48 -21.80
C TRP A 168 9.10 -1.85 -21.93
N ALA A 169 9.32 -2.74 -20.96
CA ALA A 169 8.73 -4.08 -20.98
C ALA A 169 7.20 -4.04 -20.86
N ALA A 170 6.65 -3.10 -20.10
CA ALA A 170 5.20 -2.90 -19.99
C ALA A 170 4.59 -2.45 -21.32
N LEU A 171 5.24 -1.51 -22.01
CA LEU A 171 4.77 -0.95 -23.28
C LEU A 171 5.06 -1.85 -24.48
N TYR A 172 6.04 -2.76 -24.38
CA TYR A 172 6.52 -3.57 -25.50
C TYR A 172 5.41 -4.25 -26.29
N PRO A 173 4.43 -4.95 -25.68
CA PRO A 173 3.40 -5.66 -26.44
C PRO A 173 2.50 -4.75 -27.28
N VAL A 174 2.43 -3.46 -26.97
CA VAL A 174 1.64 -2.49 -27.73
C VAL A 174 2.53 -1.76 -28.73
N LEU A 175 3.71 -1.32 -28.31
CA LEU A 175 4.64 -0.54 -29.10
C LEU A 175 5.44 -1.38 -30.10
N SER A 176 5.55 -2.70 -29.96
CA SER A 176 6.22 -3.55 -30.95
C SER A 176 5.32 -3.89 -32.15
N ASP A 177 4.00 -3.75 -32.01
CA ASP A 177 3.04 -4.12 -33.05
C ASP A 177 2.76 -2.93 -33.96
N SER A 178 3.22 -3.01 -35.21
CA SER A 178 3.01 -1.97 -36.23
C SER A 178 1.55 -1.80 -36.64
N SER A 179 0.67 -2.75 -36.31
CA SER A 179 -0.78 -2.64 -36.57
C SER A 179 -1.53 -1.79 -35.55
N LEU A 180 -0.92 -1.53 -34.38
CA LEU A 180 -1.47 -0.68 -33.32
C LEU A 180 -0.93 0.74 -33.50
N ALA A 181 -1.54 1.50 -34.40
CA ALA A 181 -1.16 2.89 -34.68
C ALA A 181 -1.34 3.80 -33.45
N LEU A 182 -0.26 4.02 -32.72
CA LEU A 182 -0.15 5.00 -31.64
C LEU A 182 0.31 6.34 -32.24
N GLY A 183 -0.27 7.46 -31.81
CA GLY A 183 -0.10 8.79 -32.41
C GLY A 183 1.35 9.33 -32.43
N GLU A 184 1.53 10.63 -32.71
CA GLU A 184 2.84 11.27 -32.85
C GLU A 184 3.58 11.49 -31.49
N HIS A 185 4.03 10.42 -30.83
CA HIS A 185 4.87 10.48 -29.62
C HIS A 185 6.34 10.26 -29.95
N LYS A 186 7.00 11.29 -30.50
CA LYS A 186 8.36 11.19 -31.06
C LYS A 186 9.41 10.78 -30.02
N PHE A 187 9.33 11.31 -28.80
CA PHE A 187 10.33 11.05 -27.76
C PHE A 187 10.15 9.66 -27.15
N VAL A 188 8.90 9.25 -26.90
CA VAL A 188 8.60 7.87 -26.49
C VAL A 188 9.12 6.87 -27.52
N ARG A 189 8.97 7.17 -28.81
CA ARG A 189 9.43 6.25 -29.86
C ARG A 189 10.94 6.11 -29.94
N ALA A 190 11.65 7.24 -29.93
CA ALA A 190 13.11 7.22 -29.89
C ALA A 190 13.66 6.48 -28.65
N TRP A 191 13.10 6.74 -27.46
CA TRP A 191 13.48 6.06 -26.22
C TRP A 191 13.15 4.57 -26.25
N PHE A 192 11.97 4.20 -26.74
CA PHE A 192 11.54 2.81 -26.84
C PHE A 192 12.43 2.01 -27.80
N ASP A 193 12.72 2.56 -28.98
CA ASP A 193 13.55 1.91 -30.00
C ASP A 193 14.99 1.75 -29.51
N HIS A 194 15.51 2.72 -28.72
CA HIS A 194 16.82 2.62 -28.09
C HIS A 194 16.91 1.42 -27.14
N LEU A 195 15.93 1.24 -26.24
CA LEU A 195 15.88 0.11 -25.32
C LEU A 195 15.59 -1.22 -26.05
N ALA A 196 14.75 -1.19 -27.09
CA ALA A 196 14.45 -2.36 -27.93
C ALA A 196 15.65 -2.83 -28.76
N ALA A 197 16.64 -1.97 -29.01
CA ALA A 197 17.89 -2.34 -29.69
C ALA A 197 18.87 -3.10 -28.78
N MET A 198 18.67 -3.10 -27.45
CA MET A 198 19.55 -3.81 -26.52
C MET A 198 19.35 -5.34 -26.63
N HIS A 199 20.45 -6.09 -26.71
CA HIS A 199 20.41 -7.55 -26.82
C HIS A 199 19.64 -8.22 -25.66
N SER A 200 19.81 -7.72 -24.44
CA SER A 200 19.10 -8.19 -23.23
C SER A 200 17.59 -8.04 -23.35
N CYS A 201 17.12 -6.91 -23.87
CA CYS A 201 15.71 -6.63 -24.10
C CYS A 201 15.15 -7.53 -25.22
N GLN A 202 15.88 -7.70 -26.32
CA GLN A 202 15.47 -8.55 -27.45
C GLN A 202 15.34 -10.02 -27.05
N SER A 203 16.33 -10.55 -26.33
CA SER A 203 16.33 -11.94 -25.85
C SER A 203 15.19 -12.18 -24.84
N ALA A 204 14.94 -11.25 -23.91
CA ALA A 204 13.81 -11.34 -22.99
C ALA A 204 12.45 -11.31 -23.72
N ALA A 205 12.27 -10.43 -24.70
CA ALA A 205 11.04 -10.34 -25.49
C ALA A 205 10.77 -11.63 -26.27
N GLN A 206 11.80 -12.18 -26.92
CA GLN A 206 11.73 -13.45 -27.64
C GLN A 206 11.40 -14.62 -26.72
N LYS A 207 11.78 -14.60 -25.45
CA LYS A 207 11.50 -15.69 -24.50
C LYS A 207 10.06 -15.69 -23.97
N VAL A 208 9.40 -14.53 -23.93
CA VAL A 208 8.05 -14.39 -23.35
C VAL A 208 6.95 -14.32 -24.39
N LEU A 209 7.19 -13.67 -25.52
CA LEU A 209 6.13 -13.26 -26.46
C LEU A 209 6.07 -14.11 -27.73
N GLN A 210 6.41 -15.40 -27.64
CA GLN A 210 6.35 -16.30 -28.79
C GLN A 210 4.90 -16.68 -29.16
N GLY A 211 4.55 -16.50 -30.44
CA GLY A 211 3.30 -17.02 -31.01
C GLY A 211 2.03 -16.46 -30.36
N LYS A 212 1.05 -17.35 -30.10
CA LYS A 212 -0.28 -16.98 -29.56
C LYS A 212 -0.35 -16.98 -28.02
N ALA A 213 0.77 -17.17 -27.32
CA ALA A 213 0.79 -17.33 -25.86
C ALA A 213 0.19 -16.14 -25.10
N MET A 214 0.44 -14.90 -25.57
CA MET A 214 -0.14 -13.68 -25.00
C MET A 214 -1.67 -13.68 -25.01
N LYS A 215 -2.26 -14.15 -26.11
CA LYS A 215 -3.72 -14.22 -26.26
C LYS A 215 -4.34 -15.21 -25.27
N ILE A 216 -3.69 -16.36 -25.09
CA ILE A 216 -4.12 -17.39 -24.14
C ILE A 216 -4.04 -16.85 -22.70
N TYR A 217 -2.95 -16.16 -22.36
CA TYR A 217 -2.80 -15.52 -21.06
C TYR A 217 -3.88 -14.47 -20.81
N MET A 218 -4.09 -13.54 -21.75
CA MET A 218 -5.10 -12.47 -21.65
C MET A 218 -6.53 -12.99 -21.54
N GLN A 219 -6.87 -14.10 -22.22
CA GLN A 219 -8.20 -14.73 -22.11
C GLN A 219 -8.50 -15.32 -20.72
N LYS A 220 -7.45 -15.67 -19.96
CA LYS A 220 -7.59 -16.17 -18.58
C LYS A 220 -7.64 -15.05 -17.54
N GLN A 221 -7.31 -13.81 -17.92
CA GLN A 221 -7.39 -12.66 -17.02
C GLN A 221 -8.82 -12.10 -16.96
N PRO A 222 -9.22 -11.51 -15.82
CA PRO A 222 -10.53 -10.88 -15.71
C PRO A 222 -10.66 -9.73 -16.71
N ALA A 223 -11.85 -9.62 -17.31
CA ALA A 223 -12.18 -8.54 -18.22
C ALA A 223 -12.01 -7.19 -17.50
N PRO A 224 -11.38 -6.19 -18.14
CA PRO A 224 -11.27 -4.85 -17.57
C PRO A 224 -12.67 -4.30 -17.30
N GLN A 225 -12.93 -3.81 -16.09
CA GLN A 225 -14.10 -2.98 -15.83
C GLN A 225 -13.98 -1.71 -16.70
N SER A 226 -15.08 -1.26 -17.29
CA SER A 226 -15.10 -0.04 -18.10
C SER A 226 -14.73 1.16 -17.22
N PHE A 227 -13.45 1.54 -17.24
CA PHE A 227 -13.02 2.82 -16.69
C PHE A 227 -13.52 3.91 -17.64
N THR A 228 -14.66 4.52 -17.30
CA THR A 228 -14.84 5.94 -17.61
C THR A 228 -13.67 6.66 -16.95
N GLN A 229 -12.86 7.38 -17.75
CA GLN A 229 -11.73 8.14 -17.23
C GLN A 229 -12.21 8.98 -16.04
N PRO A 230 -11.49 8.98 -14.89
CA PRO A 230 -11.55 10.12 -14.01
C PRO A 230 -11.04 11.29 -14.85
N SER A 231 -11.86 12.32 -15.01
CA SER A 231 -11.36 13.61 -15.47
C SER A 231 -10.20 13.99 -14.55
N ASN A 232 -8.98 13.98 -15.09
CA ASN A 232 -7.82 14.61 -14.49
C ASN A 232 -8.11 16.12 -14.48
N GLY A 233 -8.90 16.56 -13.51
CA GLY A 233 -8.95 17.93 -13.08
C GLY A 233 -7.74 18.19 -12.19
N SER A 234 -6.56 18.36 -12.78
CA SER A 234 -5.82 19.57 -12.38
C SER A 234 -6.77 20.74 -12.68
N PRO A 235 -6.81 21.84 -11.90
CA PRO A 235 -7.48 23.03 -12.36
C PRO A 235 -6.73 23.53 -13.58
N ALA A 236 -7.01 22.94 -14.74
CA ALA A 236 -7.11 23.69 -15.95
C ALA A 236 -8.06 24.81 -15.56
N GLU A 237 -7.56 26.04 -15.58
CA GLU A 237 -8.38 27.20 -15.82
C GLU A 237 -9.23 26.83 -17.04
N SER A 238 -10.42 26.29 -16.77
CA SER A 238 -11.47 26.22 -17.77
C SER A 238 -11.66 27.67 -18.13
N GLU A 239 -11.37 28.03 -19.38
CA GLU A 239 -11.92 29.25 -19.96
C GLU A 239 -13.39 29.29 -19.53
N GLU A 240 -13.71 30.21 -18.62
CA GLU A 240 -15.06 30.45 -18.13
C GLU A 240 -15.87 30.98 -19.32
N GLY A 241 -16.31 30.08 -20.20
CA GLY A 241 -17.45 30.34 -21.04
C GLY A 241 -18.61 30.66 -20.09
N GLU A 242 -19.20 31.85 -20.22
CA GLU A 242 -20.37 32.24 -19.46
C GLU A 242 -21.39 31.10 -19.49
N ARG A 243 -21.68 30.54 -18.31
CA ARG A 243 -22.76 29.56 -18.15
C ARG A 243 -24.07 30.27 -18.46
N VAL A 244 -24.59 30.09 -19.67
CA VAL A 244 -25.91 30.60 -20.05
C VAL A 244 -26.95 29.73 -19.33
N VAL A 245 -27.62 30.33 -18.34
CA VAL A 245 -28.76 29.72 -17.64
C VAL A 245 -29.97 29.72 -18.57
N SER A 246 -30.66 28.59 -18.66
CA SER A 246 -31.88 28.47 -19.46
C SER A 246 -33.04 29.29 -18.86
N GLU A 247 -33.98 29.72 -19.70
CA GLU A 247 -35.19 30.41 -19.23
C GLU A 247 -36.00 29.53 -18.25
N GLU A 248 -36.08 28.23 -18.50
CA GLU A 248 -36.76 27.27 -17.61
C GLU A 248 -36.12 27.22 -16.21
N GLU A 249 -34.78 27.21 -16.12
CA GLU A 249 -34.07 27.26 -14.84
C GLU A 249 -34.29 28.58 -14.10
N MET A 250 -34.29 29.70 -14.83
CA MET A 250 -34.57 31.02 -14.27
C MET A 250 -36.00 31.11 -13.72
N GLU A 251 -36.98 30.60 -14.46
CA GLU A 251 -38.38 30.55 -14.03
C GLU A 251 -38.55 29.66 -12.79
N ALA A 252 -37.94 28.47 -12.79
CA ALA A 252 -38.00 27.54 -11.66
C ALA A 252 -37.37 28.13 -10.39
N ALA A 253 -36.20 28.78 -10.52
CA ALA A 253 -35.53 29.48 -9.42
C ALA A 253 -36.38 30.65 -8.90
N THR A 254 -36.94 31.45 -9.80
CA THR A 254 -37.80 32.60 -9.45
C THR A 254 -39.06 32.14 -8.73
N LEU A 255 -39.73 31.10 -9.24
CA LEU A 255 -40.92 30.53 -8.61
C LEU A 255 -40.62 30.01 -7.20
N THR A 256 -39.48 29.33 -7.03
CA THR A 256 -39.05 28.79 -5.73
C THR A 256 -38.71 29.92 -4.76
N TRP A 257 -37.98 30.95 -5.20
CA TRP A 257 -37.64 32.11 -4.38
C TRP A 257 -38.87 32.89 -3.93
N ARG A 258 -39.87 33.07 -4.83
CA ARG A 258 -41.15 33.75 -4.52
C ARG A 258 -41.99 33.02 -3.47
N LYS A 259 -41.88 31.69 -3.35
CA LYS A 259 -42.57 30.92 -2.30
C LYS A 259 -42.09 31.28 -0.89
N GLY A 260 -40.92 31.92 -0.76
CA GLY A 260 -40.38 32.39 0.51
C GLY A 260 -40.16 31.27 1.54
N LEU A 261 -40.09 31.65 2.81
CA LEU A 261 -39.80 30.73 3.92
C LEU A 261 -40.99 29.83 4.29
N THR A 262 -42.18 30.07 3.75
CA THR A 262 -43.38 29.27 4.06
C THR A 262 -43.31 27.83 3.57
N SER A 263 -42.45 27.53 2.59
CA SER A 263 -42.19 26.16 2.13
C SER A 263 -41.05 25.46 2.88
N CYS A 264 -40.35 26.13 3.81
CA CYS A 264 -39.30 25.50 4.59
C CYS A 264 -39.92 24.62 5.68
N SER A 265 -39.50 23.35 5.73
CA SER A 265 -39.77 22.47 6.86
C SER A 265 -39.13 23.06 8.12
N LEU A 266 -39.88 23.05 9.24
CA LEU A 266 -39.33 23.40 10.55
C LEU A 266 -38.12 22.51 10.86
N ALA A 267 -37.08 23.10 11.45
CA ALA A 267 -35.92 22.35 11.90
C ALA A 267 -36.36 21.36 12.99
N THR A 268 -36.09 20.08 12.79
CA THR A 268 -36.31 19.06 13.81
C THR A 268 -35.36 19.31 14.98
N GLU A 269 -35.89 19.42 16.20
CA GLU A 269 -35.04 19.47 17.40
C GLU A 269 -34.28 18.15 17.58
N ARG A 270 -32.99 18.25 17.92
CA ARG A 270 -32.16 17.09 18.21
C ARG A 270 -32.51 16.53 19.60
N GLN A 271 -33.02 15.32 19.65
CA GLN A 271 -33.26 14.59 20.91
C GLN A 271 -32.26 13.45 21.05
N HIS A 272 -31.58 13.39 22.19
CA HIS A 272 -30.65 12.32 22.51
C HIS A 272 -31.34 11.26 23.41
N PRO A 273 -31.02 9.97 23.25
CA PRO A 273 -30.11 9.42 22.24
C PRO A 273 -30.74 9.42 20.84
N ILE A 274 -29.92 9.69 19.83
CA ILE A 274 -30.33 9.63 18.43
C ILE A 274 -30.39 8.15 18.04
N LEU A 275 -31.59 7.66 17.72
CA LEU A 275 -31.84 6.27 17.33
C LEU A 275 -32.30 6.20 15.87
N PRO A 276 -32.00 5.11 15.13
CA PRO A 276 -32.50 4.94 13.77
C PRO A 276 -34.03 5.02 13.70
N GLU A 277 -34.54 5.75 12.72
CA GLU A 277 -35.96 5.90 12.45
C GLU A 277 -36.33 5.19 11.14
N GLU A 278 -37.39 4.39 11.19
CA GLU A 278 -37.86 3.65 10.01
C GLU A 278 -38.35 4.61 8.91
N GLY A 279 -38.04 4.30 7.64
CA GLY A 279 -38.39 5.13 6.49
C GLY A 279 -37.57 6.42 6.32
N LYS A 280 -36.67 6.75 7.27
CA LYS A 280 -35.75 7.90 7.16
C LYS A 280 -34.33 7.47 6.79
N ARG A 281 -33.55 8.41 6.26
CA ARG A 281 -32.11 8.24 6.06
C ARG A 281 -31.40 8.36 7.41
N ASN A 282 -30.92 7.22 7.92
CA ASN A 282 -30.16 7.11 9.16
C ASN A 282 -28.66 7.05 8.87
N ILE A 283 -27.87 7.93 9.50
CA ILE A 283 -26.44 8.07 9.23
C ILE A 283 -25.67 7.93 10.54
N LEU A 284 -24.81 6.92 10.61
CA LEU A 284 -23.76 6.85 11.61
C LEU A 284 -22.50 7.48 11.02
N LEU A 285 -22.02 8.54 11.67
CA LEU A 285 -20.80 9.23 11.31
C LEU A 285 -19.76 9.04 12.41
N THR A 286 -18.56 8.60 12.03
CA THR A 286 -17.44 8.43 12.95
C THR A 286 -16.25 9.23 12.47
N SER A 287 -15.51 9.83 13.39
CA SER A 287 -14.14 10.29 13.12
C SER A 287 -13.13 9.28 13.65
N ALA A 288 -11.94 9.23 13.06
CA ALA A 288 -10.86 8.39 13.57
C ALA A 288 -10.51 8.83 15.00
N LEU A 289 -10.35 7.86 15.91
CA LEU A 289 -10.05 8.14 17.30
C LEU A 289 -8.62 8.72 17.41
N PRO A 290 -8.43 9.98 17.86
CA PRO A 290 -7.11 10.50 18.14
C PRO A 290 -6.42 9.70 19.25
N TYR A 291 -5.15 9.42 19.06
CA TYR A 291 -4.33 8.78 20.08
C TYR A 291 -4.07 9.75 21.25
N VAL A 292 -4.44 9.33 22.46
CA VAL A 292 -4.61 10.24 23.61
C VAL A 292 -3.29 10.87 24.07
N ASN A 293 -2.15 10.23 23.89
CA ASN A 293 -0.91 10.66 24.53
C ASN A 293 -0.21 11.85 23.83
N ASN A 294 -0.80 12.40 22.75
CA ASN A 294 -0.26 13.49 21.95
C ASN A 294 -1.28 14.61 21.79
N VAL A 295 -0.84 15.87 21.93
CA VAL A 295 -1.69 17.03 21.60
C VAL A 295 -1.94 17.05 20.08
N PRO A 296 -3.20 17.12 19.61
CA PRO A 296 -3.49 17.11 18.18
C PRO A 296 -3.04 18.42 17.52
N HIS A 297 -2.39 18.31 16.36
CA HIS A 297 -2.03 19.45 15.52
C HIS A 297 -3.07 19.67 14.40
N LEU A 298 -2.97 20.80 13.67
CA LEU A 298 -3.94 21.18 12.64
C LEU A 298 -4.16 20.09 11.57
N GLY A 299 -3.09 19.41 11.15
CA GLY A 299 -3.19 18.24 10.26
C GLY A 299 -4.11 17.13 10.76
N ASN A 300 -4.10 16.80 12.06
CA ASN A 300 -5.03 15.81 12.62
C ASN A 300 -6.48 16.32 12.61
N ILE A 301 -6.66 17.61 12.88
CA ILE A 301 -7.98 18.24 12.96
C ILE A 301 -8.64 18.25 11.59
N ILE A 302 -7.96 18.76 10.56
CA ILE A 302 -8.51 18.84 9.20
C ILE A 302 -8.72 17.45 8.59
N GLY A 303 -7.79 16.51 8.83
CA GLY A 303 -7.86 15.17 8.25
C GLY A 303 -8.95 14.27 8.85
N CYS A 304 -9.50 14.62 10.02
CA CYS A 304 -10.45 13.76 10.73
C CYS A 304 -11.66 14.53 11.27
N VAL A 305 -11.53 15.22 12.40
CA VAL A 305 -12.69 15.71 13.16
C VAL A 305 -13.38 16.90 12.51
N LEU A 306 -12.64 17.81 11.86
CA LEU A 306 -13.22 18.99 11.21
C LEU A 306 -13.94 18.61 9.91
N SER A 307 -13.35 17.73 9.10
CA SER A 307 -14.01 17.22 7.89
C SER A 307 -15.31 16.49 8.23
N ALA A 308 -15.31 15.67 9.28
CA ALA A 308 -16.52 15.00 9.75
C ALA A 308 -17.56 16.00 10.31
N ASP A 309 -17.14 17.03 11.04
CA ASP A 309 -18.03 18.05 11.58
C ASP A 309 -18.81 18.80 10.49
N VAL A 310 -18.11 19.23 9.43
CA VAL A 310 -18.74 19.90 8.28
C VAL A 310 -19.83 19.01 7.65
N PHE A 311 -19.53 17.73 7.44
CA PHE A 311 -20.51 16.79 6.91
C PHE A 311 -21.68 16.56 7.88
N SER A 312 -21.41 16.47 9.18
CA SER A 312 -22.43 16.31 10.21
C SER A 312 -23.42 17.46 10.21
N ARG A 313 -22.92 18.71 10.14
CA ARG A 313 -23.73 19.93 10.11
C ARG A 313 -24.54 20.04 8.84
N TYR A 314 -23.93 19.73 7.69
CA TYR A 314 -24.66 19.63 6.43
C TYR A 314 -25.79 18.60 6.51
N GLY A 315 -25.50 17.40 7.01
CA GLY A 315 -26.50 16.34 7.15
C GLY A 315 -27.66 16.72 8.06
N ARG A 316 -27.36 17.40 9.17
CA ARG A 316 -28.38 17.96 10.08
C ARG A 316 -29.23 19.02 9.37
N LEU A 317 -28.63 19.93 8.60
CA LEU A 317 -29.37 20.92 7.78
C LEU A 317 -30.23 20.28 6.69
N ARG A 318 -29.84 19.10 6.19
CA ARG A 318 -30.64 18.30 5.26
C ARG A 318 -31.77 17.50 5.94
N GLY A 319 -31.90 17.60 7.27
CA GLY A 319 -32.89 16.87 8.05
C GLY A 319 -32.62 15.37 8.18
N TRP A 320 -31.36 14.93 7.99
CA TRP A 320 -30.99 13.52 8.17
C TRP A 320 -30.94 13.14 9.64
N ASN A 321 -31.34 11.90 9.94
CA ASN A 321 -31.17 11.34 11.27
C ASN A 321 -29.72 10.90 11.44
N LEU A 322 -28.89 11.76 12.03
CA LEU A 322 -27.43 11.63 12.02
C LEU A 322 -26.88 11.56 13.45
N LEU A 323 -26.07 10.53 13.71
CA LEU A 323 -25.32 10.34 14.95
C LEU A 323 -23.82 10.48 14.67
N PHE A 324 -23.19 11.54 15.17
CA PHE A 324 -21.76 11.81 15.02
C PHE A 324 -21.01 11.50 16.32
N VAL A 325 -20.16 10.47 16.28
CA VAL A 325 -19.40 10.01 17.45
C VAL A 325 -17.89 9.97 17.19
N CYS A 326 -17.12 10.23 18.25
CA CYS A 326 -15.67 10.08 18.28
C CYS A 326 -15.24 9.79 19.73
N GLY A 327 -13.95 9.76 20.00
CA GLY A 327 -13.38 9.56 21.33
C GLY A 327 -11.87 9.47 21.28
N THR A 328 -11.24 9.24 22.42
CA THR A 328 -9.78 9.03 22.50
C THR A 328 -9.42 7.56 22.47
N ASP A 329 -8.37 7.23 21.71
CA ASP A 329 -7.70 5.92 21.73
C ASP A 329 -6.61 5.92 22.80
N GLU A 330 -6.75 5.05 23.78
CA GLU A 330 -6.06 5.16 25.07
C GLU A 330 -5.15 3.98 25.41
N TYR A 331 -5.27 2.85 24.71
CA TYR A 331 -4.50 1.64 25.01
C TYR A 331 -3.14 1.60 24.29
N GLY A 332 -2.29 0.67 24.72
CA GLY A 332 -1.04 0.34 24.02
C GLY A 332 0.24 0.86 24.66
N THR A 333 1.37 0.38 24.14
CA THR A 333 2.70 0.57 24.74
C THR A 333 3.14 2.03 24.80
N ALA A 334 2.69 2.87 23.88
CA ALA A 334 3.07 4.28 23.89
C ALA A 334 2.40 5.05 25.06
N THR A 335 1.23 4.62 25.53
CA THR A 335 0.58 5.16 26.72
C THR A 335 1.38 4.77 27.96
N GLU A 336 1.76 3.49 28.10
CA GLU A 336 2.58 3.03 29.23
C GLU A 336 3.93 3.75 29.30
N ASN A 337 4.59 3.95 28.15
CA ASN A 337 5.87 4.67 28.10
C ASN A 337 5.71 6.13 28.51
N LYS A 338 4.70 6.83 27.98
CA LYS A 338 4.46 8.23 28.28
C LYS A 338 4.05 8.44 29.74
N ALA A 339 3.21 7.54 30.27
CA ALA A 339 2.85 7.52 31.69
C ALA A 339 4.11 7.43 32.57
N ARG A 340 5.03 6.52 32.24
CA ARG A 340 6.30 6.37 32.95
C ARG A 340 7.20 7.59 32.83
N GLU A 341 7.29 8.21 31.65
CA GLU A 341 8.07 9.45 31.43
C GLU A 341 7.54 10.61 32.28
N GLU A 342 6.23 10.70 32.47
CA GLU A 342 5.58 11.74 33.30
C GLU A 342 5.43 11.36 34.78
N GLY A 343 5.84 10.16 35.18
CA GLY A 343 5.67 9.66 36.55
C GLY A 343 4.20 9.45 36.95
N LEU A 344 3.34 9.14 35.98
CA LEU A 344 1.90 8.90 36.15
C LEU A 344 1.53 7.45 35.86
N THR A 345 0.33 7.03 36.26
CA THR A 345 -0.27 5.78 35.78
C THR A 345 -0.85 5.94 34.36
N PRO A 346 -1.02 4.85 33.59
CA PRO A 346 -1.68 4.92 32.27
C PRO A 346 -3.07 5.57 32.34
N GLN A 347 -3.90 5.25 33.34
CA GLN A 347 -5.20 5.89 33.51
C GLN A 347 -5.09 7.40 33.74
N GLN A 348 -4.18 7.84 34.61
CA GLN A 348 -3.99 9.26 34.92
C GLN A 348 -3.56 10.07 33.70
N ILE A 349 -2.67 9.53 32.86
CA ILE A 349 -2.26 10.23 31.65
C ILE A 349 -3.38 10.28 30.62
N CYS A 350 -4.15 9.20 30.47
CA CYS A 350 -5.30 9.17 29.58
C CYS A 350 -6.36 10.19 30.03
N ASP A 351 -6.65 10.28 31.34
CA ASP A 351 -7.61 11.24 31.89
C ASP A 351 -7.19 12.68 31.62
N LYS A 352 -5.91 12.99 31.87
CA LYS A 352 -5.31 14.29 31.62
C LYS A 352 -5.47 14.70 30.16
N TYR A 353 -5.07 13.85 29.23
CA TYR A 353 -5.05 14.22 27.82
C TYR A 353 -6.43 14.10 27.14
N HIS A 354 -7.32 13.21 27.60
CA HIS A 354 -8.72 13.20 27.14
C HIS A 354 -9.39 14.56 27.38
N ALA A 355 -9.16 15.17 28.55
CA ALA A 355 -9.65 16.51 28.85
C ALA A 355 -9.04 17.58 27.93
N VAL A 356 -7.76 17.45 27.56
CA VAL A 356 -7.09 18.34 26.59
C VAL A 356 -7.72 18.22 25.20
N HIS A 357 -7.90 17.01 24.69
CA HIS A 357 -8.57 16.76 23.40
C HIS A 357 -9.99 17.32 23.40
N SER A 358 -10.78 17.01 24.43
CA SER A 358 -12.15 17.51 24.58
C SER A 358 -12.21 19.04 24.56
N SER A 359 -11.29 19.70 25.26
CA SER A 359 -11.20 21.17 25.32
C SER A 359 -10.85 21.79 23.96
N ILE A 360 -9.90 21.20 23.23
CA ILE A 360 -9.52 21.66 21.89
C ILE A 360 -10.69 21.52 20.92
N TYR A 361 -11.34 20.35 20.88
CA TYR A 361 -12.45 20.13 19.96
C TYR A 361 -13.67 20.98 20.28
N LYS A 362 -13.92 21.24 21.57
CA LYS A 362 -14.94 22.21 21.99
C LYS A 362 -14.60 23.63 21.54
N TRP A 363 -13.34 24.04 21.61
CA TRP A 363 -12.90 25.36 21.14
C TRP A 363 -13.03 25.50 19.62
N PHE A 364 -12.73 24.45 18.86
CA PHE A 364 -13.00 24.36 17.41
C PHE A 364 -14.49 24.21 17.06
N GLN A 365 -15.37 24.13 18.07
CA GLN A 365 -16.81 23.92 17.92
C GLN A 365 -17.17 22.64 17.15
N ILE A 366 -16.40 21.57 17.34
CA ILE A 366 -16.76 20.26 16.79
C ILE A 366 -17.99 19.74 17.55
N ASP A 367 -19.08 19.52 16.82
CA ASP A 367 -20.42 19.25 17.36
C ASP A 367 -20.69 17.73 17.38
N PHE A 368 -19.91 17.01 18.19
CA PHE A 368 -20.12 15.59 18.45
C PHE A 368 -21.43 15.36 19.23
N ASP A 369 -22.18 14.32 18.85
CA ASP A 369 -23.30 13.84 19.66
C ASP A 369 -22.79 13.04 20.87
N PHE A 370 -21.62 12.39 20.74
CA PHE A 370 -20.91 11.76 21.85
C PHE A 370 -19.39 11.72 21.60
N PHE A 371 -18.60 12.18 22.58
CA PHE A 371 -17.13 12.07 22.58
C PHE A 371 -16.67 11.16 23.72
N GLY A 372 -16.40 9.90 23.38
CA GLY A 372 -16.13 8.82 24.32
C GLY A 372 -14.65 8.51 24.55
N ARG A 373 -14.40 7.30 25.07
CA ARG A 373 -13.07 6.79 25.46
C ARG A 373 -13.00 5.29 25.20
N THR A 374 -11.83 4.76 24.87
CA THR A 374 -11.65 3.29 24.71
C THR A 374 -11.47 2.55 26.02
N THR A 375 -11.08 3.20 27.13
CA THR A 375 -10.86 2.53 28.44
C THR A 375 -12.15 2.42 29.24
N THR A 376 -13.10 1.61 28.77
CA THR A 376 -14.40 1.41 29.44
C THR A 376 -14.75 -0.07 29.54
N GLU A 377 -15.60 -0.43 30.51
CA GLU A 377 -16.09 -1.81 30.65
C GLU A 377 -16.80 -2.31 29.38
N LYS A 378 -17.54 -1.42 28.69
CA LYS A 378 -18.19 -1.77 27.43
C LYS A 378 -17.23 -2.04 26.29
N GLN A 379 -16.06 -1.38 26.25
CA GLN A 379 -15.02 -1.77 25.31
C GLN A 379 -14.59 -3.22 25.56
N THR A 380 -14.34 -3.59 26.82
CA THR A 380 -13.94 -4.96 27.17
C THR A 380 -15.01 -5.98 26.78
N GLU A 381 -16.27 -5.73 27.12
CA GLU A 381 -17.39 -6.61 26.78
C GLU A 381 -17.53 -6.83 25.26
N ILE A 382 -17.53 -5.75 24.47
CA ILE A 382 -17.74 -5.82 23.02
C ILE A 382 -16.52 -6.45 22.33
N ALA A 383 -15.30 -6.05 22.71
CA ALA A 383 -14.09 -6.61 22.12
C ALA A 383 -13.94 -8.11 22.42
N GLN A 384 -14.24 -8.54 23.64
CA GLN A 384 -14.23 -9.95 24.02
C GLN A 384 -15.34 -10.74 23.30
N ASP A 385 -16.55 -10.20 23.15
CA ASP A 385 -17.61 -10.88 22.39
C ASP A 385 -17.20 -11.08 20.92
N ILE A 386 -16.67 -10.06 20.26
CA ILE A 386 -16.16 -10.18 18.88
C ILE A 386 -15.04 -11.22 18.81
N PHE A 387 -14.09 -11.18 19.74
CA PHE A 387 -12.99 -12.13 19.83
C PHE A 387 -13.50 -13.57 19.98
N TRP A 388 -14.43 -13.84 20.91
CA TRP A 388 -14.94 -15.18 21.14
C TRP A 388 -15.78 -15.71 19.99
N ARG A 389 -16.48 -14.84 19.26
CA ARG A 389 -17.16 -15.21 18.01
C ARG A 389 -16.16 -15.60 16.92
N LEU A 390 -15.08 -14.84 16.74
CA LEU A 390 -14.02 -15.18 15.79
C LEU A 390 -13.33 -16.50 16.15
N HIS A 391 -13.04 -16.70 17.44
CA HIS A 391 -12.47 -17.93 17.98
C HIS A 391 -13.37 -19.13 17.70
N LYS A 392 -14.67 -19.04 18.08
CA LYS A 392 -15.65 -20.12 17.89
C LYS A 392 -15.84 -20.51 16.43
N ASN A 393 -15.68 -19.55 15.51
CA ASN A 393 -15.81 -19.79 14.07
C ASN A 393 -14.48 -20.17 13.39
N GLY A 394 -13.39 -20.39 14.14
CA GLY A 394 -12.12 -20.90 13.59
C GLY A 394 -11.34 -19.88 12.75
N PHE A 395 -11.53 -18.58 13.01
CA PHE A 395 -10.80 -17.47 12.37
C PHE A 395 -9.55 -17.03 13.14
N LEU A 396 -9.26 -17.66 14.29
CA LEU A 396 -8.05 -17.39 15.06
C LEU A 396 -7.09 -18.56 14.96
N VAL A 397 -5.80 -18.25 14.82
CA VAL A 397 -4.71 -19.23 14.87
C VAL A 397 -3.73 -18.86 15.98
N GLU A 398 -3.22 -19.86 16.67
CA GLU A 398 -2.18 -19.70 17.68
C GLU A 398 -0.82 -19.96 17.04
N ASP A 399 0.11 -19.04 17.24
CA ASP A 399 1.50 -19.22 16.83
C ASP A 399 2.44 -18.70 17.92
N THR A 400 3.68 -19.18 17.91
CA THR A 400 4.69 -18.81 18.89
C THR A 400 5.63 -17.77 18.30
N VAL A 401 5.77 -16.64 18.97
CA VAL A 401 6.70 -15.58 18.56
C VAL A 401 7.89 -15.58 19.50
N GLU A 402 9.10 -15.60 18.94
CA GLU A 402 10.33 -15.38 19.71
C GLU A 402 10.57 -13.89 19.90
N GLN A 403 10.64 -13.46 21.15
CA GLN A 403 10.86 -12.07 21.51
C GLN A 403 11.95 -11.95 22.57
N LEU A 404 12.66 -10.82 22.56
CA LEU A 404 13.63 -10.51 23.60
C LEU A 404 12.90 -10.03 24.86
N ARG A 405 13.11 -10.73 25.97
CA ARG A 405 12.60 -10.35 27.31
C ARG A 405 13.75 -9.87 28.18
N CYS A 406 13.59 -8.71 28.78
CA CYS A 406 14.49 -8.23 29.82
C CYS A 406 13.99 -8.74 31.18
N GLU A 407 14.77 -9.59 31.85
CA GLU A 407 14.40 -10.13 33.17
C GLU A 407 14.46 -9.06 34.26
N ASN A 408 15.35 -8.07 34.14
CA ASN A 408 15.40 -6.97 35.10
C ASN A 408 14.21 -6.01 34.98
N CYS A 409 13.79 -5.70 33.75
CA CYS A 409 12.60 -4.87 33.50
C CYS A 409 11.29 -5.67 33.51
N GLN A 410 11.35 -6.99 33.71
CA GLN A 410 10.23 -7.93 33.71
C GLN A 410 9.25 -7.76 32.53
N ARG A 411 9.78 -7.49 31.33
CA ARG A 411 8.95 -7.22 30.13
C ARG A 411 9.62 -7.64 28.82
N PHE A 412 8.80 -7.90 27.81
CA PHE A 412 9.26 -8.02 26.44
C PHE A 412 9.69 -6.67 25.88
N LEU A 413 10.72 -6.66 25.05
CA LEU A 413 11.31 -5.47 24.47
C LEU A 413 10.83 -5.32 23.03
N ALA A 414 10.21 -4.18 22.73
CA ALA A 414 10.04 -3.74 21.35
C ALA A 414 11.42 -3.43 20.74
N ASP A 415 11.55 -3.53 19.42
CA ASP A 415 12.81 -3.35 18.68
C ASP A 415 13.57 -2.07 19.04
N ARG A 416 12.84 -0.96 19.23
CA ARG A 416 13.39 0.34 19.67
C ARG A 416 14.04 0.35 21.05
N PHE A 417 13.76 -0.64 21.90
CA PHE A 417 14.35 -0.81 23.22
C PHE A 417 15.47 -1.85 23.25
N VAL A 418 15.86 -2.38 22.08
CA VAL A 418 16.98 -3.30 21.92
C VAL A 418 18.08 -2.61 21.13
N GLU A 419 19.30 -2.66 21.65
CA GLU A 419 20.55 -2.33 20.97
C GLU A 419 21.43 -3.57 20.94
N GLY A 420 22.34 -3.68 19.98
CA GLY A 420 23.33 -4.76 19.98
C GLY A 420 24.25 -4.70 18.78
N THR A 421 25.14 -5.68 18.69
CA THR A 421 26.07 -5.78 17.58
C THR A 421 25.39 -6.35 16.33
N CYS A 422 25.45 -5.62 15.22
CA CYS A 422 24.91 -6.03 13.93
C CYS A 422 25.51 -7.36 13.47
N PRO A 423 24.69 -8.38 13.14
CA PRO A 423 25.18 -9.69 12.72
C PRO A 423 25.90 -9.66 11.36
N HIS A 424 25.76 -8.58 10.59
CA HIS A 424 26.28 -8.47 9.22
C HIS A 424 27.53 -7.62 9.08
N CYS A 425 27.59 -6.45 9.72
CA CYS A 425 28.71 -5.50 9.58
C CYS A 425 29.47 -5.25 10.90
N SER A 426 29.10 -5.97 11.98
CA SER A 426 29.69 -5.85 13.31
C SER A 426 29.62 -4.44 13.91
N TYR A 427 28.64 -3.63 13.50
CA TYR A 427 28.37 -2.34 14.14
C TYR A 427 27.79 -2.57 15.55
N PRO A 428 28.43 -2.05 16.63
CA PRO A 428 28.09 -2.42 18.01
C PRO A 428 26.76 -1.84 18.53
N GLU A 429 26.20 -0.83 17.86
CA GLU A 429 25.02 -0.07 18.32
C GLU A 429 23.84 -0.19 17.34
N ALA A 430 23.69 -1.35 16.69
CA ALA A 430 22.55 -1.60 15.82
C ALA A 430 21.25 -1.69 16.62
N ARG A 431 20.16 -1.17 16.04
CA ARG A 431 18.81 -1.22 16.64
C ARG A 431 18.15 -2.56 16.31
N GLY A 432 17.12 -2.92 17.07
CA GLY A 432 16.39 -4.19 16.89
C GLY A 432 15.67 -4.33 15.54
N ASP A 433 15.42 -3.23 14.84
CA ASP A 433 14.70 -3.18 13.56
C ASP A 433 15.62 -2.93 12.36
N GLN A 434 16.70 -2.18 12.56
CA GLN A 434 17.60 -1.76 11.50
C GLN A 434 19.01 -1.43 12.02
N CYS A 435 20.03 -1.80 11.24
CA CYS A 435 21.40 -1.33 11.47
C CYS A 435 21.66 0.00 10.74
N ASP A 436 21.90 1.08 11.49
CA ASP A 436 22.13 2.41 10.90
C ASP A 436 23.44 2.52 10.10
N LYS A 437 24.42 1.61 10.32
CA LYS A 437 25.70 1.61 9.59
C LYS A 437 25.61 0.98 8.20
N CYS A 438 24.88 -0.12 8.05
CA CYS A 438 24.77 -0.84 6.77
C CYS A 438 23.36 -0.80 6.16
N GLY A 439 22.42 -0.10 6.78
CA GLY A 439 21.05 0.10 6.30
C GLY A 439 20.14 -1.13 6.39
N ARG A 440 20.68 -2.31 6.73
CA ARG A 440 19.94 -3.57 6.67
C ARG A 440 18.86 -3.66 7.75
N LEU A 441 17.66 -4.07 7.35
CA LEU A 441 16.58 -4.47 8.25
C LEU A 441 16.92 -5.82 8.88
N ILE A 442 16.77 -5.92 10.19
CA ILE A 442 17.09 -7.11 11.00
C ILE A 442 15.98 -7.33 12.01
N ASN A 443 15.84 -8.56 12.51
CA ASN A 443 14.97 -8.84 13.64
C ASN A 443 15.78 -8.70 14.94
N ALA A 444 15.15 -8.21 16.02
CA ALA A 444 15.88 -7.93 17.26
C ALA A 444 16.56 -9.18 17.86
N VAL A 445 15.96 -10.37 17.66
CA VAL A 445 16.51 -11.67 18.08
C VAL A 445 17.80 -12.06 17.34
N GLU A 446 18.10 -11.44 16.20
CA GLU A 446 19.31 -11.70 15.39
C GLU A 446 20.53 -10.87 15.85
N LEU A 447 20.32 -9.88 16.72
CA LEU A 447 21.40 -9.06 17.26
C LEU A 447 22.37 -9.91 18.10
N ARG A 448 23.67 -9.70 17.90
CA ARG A 448 24.70 -10.28 18.77
C ARG A 448 24.86 -9.39 20.01
N GLU A 449 25.00 -10.01 21.17
CA GLU A 449 25.13 -9.28 22.45
C GLU A 449 24.02 -8.23 22.62
N PRO A 450 22.73 -8.62 22.52
CA PRO A 450 21.65 -7.66 22.65
C PRO A 450 21.68 -7.05 24.06
N GLN A 451 21.28 -5.79 24.16
CA GLN A 451 21.18 -5.03 25.38
C GLN A 451 19.86 -4.29 25.43
N CYS A 452 19.25 -4.27 26.61
CA CYS A 452 18.08 -3.43 26.87
C CYS A 452 18.51 -1.96 26.98
N LYS A 453 17.98 -1.06 26.12
CA LYS A 453 18.26 0.38 26.21
C LYS A 453 17.92 1.00 27.57
N VAL A 454 16.99 0.38 28.31
CA VAL A 454 16.47 0.93 29.58
C VAL A 454 17.38 0.63 30.75
N CYS A 455 17.82 -0.61 30.92
CA CYS A 455 18.61 -1.02 32.09
C CYS A 455 20.01 -1.56 31.74
N ARG A 456 20.39 -1.55 30.46
CA ARG A 456 21.68 -2.03 29.94
C ARG A 456 22.00 -3.51 30.21
N GLN A 457 21.02 -4.29 30.67
CA GLN A 457 21.15 -5.73 30.86
C GLN A 457 20.88 -6.49 29.57
N THR A 458 21.50 -7.66 29.43
CA THR A 458 21.30 -8.58 28.30
C THR A 458 19.91 -9.22 28.37
N PRO A 459 19.02 -8.98 27.40
CA PRO A 459 17.74 -9.67 27.34
C PRO A 459 17.94 -11.11 26.84
N ILE A 460 17.00 -11.97 27.20
CA ILE A 460 16.96 -13.37 26.78
C ILE A 460 15.84 -13.61 25.78
N ILE A 461 16.04 -14.54 24.86
CA ILE A 461 14.97 -14.95 23.94
C ILE A 461 13.96 -15.77 24.75
N ARG A 462 12.70 -15.36 24.69
CA ARG A 462 11.57 -16.10 25.24
C ARG A 462 10.51 -16.24 24.16
N SER A 463 9.98 -17.44 24.05
CA SER A 463 8.86 -17.76 23.18
C SER A 463 7.56 -17.41 23.91
N SER A 464 6.72 -16.55 23.32
CA SER A 464 5.36 -16.26 23.81
C SER A 464 4.33 -16.76 22.80
N LYS A 465 3.22 -17.29 23.33
CA LYS A 465 2.09 -17.70 22.52
C LYS A 465 1.25 -16.48 22.18
N HIS A 466 0.96 -16.30 20.91
CA HIS A 466 0.14 -15.22 20.41
C HIS A 466 -0.99 -15.73 19.54
N LEU A 467 -2.13 -15.05 19.62
CA LEU A 467 -3.27 -15.26 18.75
C LEU A 467 -3.21 -14.31 17.56
N PHE A 468 -3.50 -14.86 16.38
CA PHE A 468 -3.52 -14.16 15.11
C PHE A 468 -4.92 -14.28 14.48
N LEU A 469 -5.40 -13.18 13.92
CA LEU A 469 -6.57 -13.20 13.05
C LEU A 469 -6.16 -13.71 11.66
N ASP A 470 -6.77 -14.82 11.24
CA ASP A 470 -6.55 -15.47 9.95
C ASP A 470 -7.28 -14.71 8.83
N LEU A 471 -6.76 -13.53 8.49
CA LEU A 471 -7.27 -12.71 7.39
C LEU A 471 -7.35 -13.45 6.04
N PRO A 472 -6.42 -14.35 5.65
CA PRO A 472 -6.57 -15.16 4.45
C PRO A 472 -7.92 -15.89 4.34
N LYS A 473 -8.44 -16.43 5.45
CA LYS A 473 -9.77 -17.10 5.45
C LYS A 473 -10.93 -16.14 5.23
N LEU A 474 -10.77 -14.86 5.58
CA LEU A 474 -11.79 -13.82 5.45
C LEU A 474 -11.73 -13.08 4.11
N GLU A 475 -10.63 -13.23 3.36
CA GLU A 475 -10.33 -12.46 2.15
C GLU A 475 -11.45 -12.53 1.11
N SER A 476 -11.98 -13.72 0.82
CA SER A 476 -13.04 -13.87 -0.19
C SER A 476 -14.36 -13.18 0.18
N GLN A 477 -14.78 -13.27 1.45
CA GLN A 477 -16.00 -12.60 1.91
C GLN A 477 -15.80 -11.08 1.95
N LEU A 478 -14.60 -10.63 2.32
CA LEU A 478 -14.21 -9.23 2.30
C LEU A 478 -14.22 -8.67 0.87
N GLU A 479 -13.66 -9.37 -0.12
CA GLU A 479 -13.68 -8.98 -1.53
C GLU A 479 -15.11 -8.77 -2.04
N GLN A 480 -16.03 -9.70 -1.72
CA GLN A 480 -17.44 -9.58 -2.13
C GLN A 480 -18.13 -8.36 -1.51
N TRP A 481 -17.87 -8.11 -0.23
CA TRP A 481 -18.39 -6.92 0.45
C TRP A 481 -17.77 -5.62 -0.11
N LEU A 482 -16.47 -5.63 -0.43
CA LEU A 482 -15.76 -4.49 -1.00
C LEU A 482 -16.31 -4.12 -2.38
N GLU A 483 -16.57 -5.08 -3.25
CA GLU A 483 -17.13 -4.82 -4.58
C GLU A 483 -18.51 -4.14 -4.48
N LYS A 484 -19.35 -4.62 -3.56
CA LYS A 484 -20.67 -4.02 -3.31
C LYS A 484 -20.56 -2.61 -2.70
N SER A 485 -19.72 -2.44 -1.69
CA SER A 485 -19.61 -1.16 -0.96
C SER A 485 -18.93 -0.06 -1.77
N THR A 486 -17.93 -0.40 -2.60
CA THR A 486 -17.19 0.59 -3.40
C THR A 486 -17.89 1.00 -4.70
N SER A 487 -18.80 0.16 -5.23
CA SER A 487 -19.64 0.47 -6.38
C SER A 487 -20.85 1.34 -6.03
N THR A 488 -21.38 1.18 -4.81
CA THR A 488 -22.57 1.91 -4.33
C THR A 488 -22.24 3.09 -3.42
N GLY A 489 -21.02 3.18 -2.90
CA GLY A 489 -20.61 4.17 -1.90
C GLY A 489 -19.61 5.22 -2.40
N ASP A 490 -19.60 6.35 -1.70
CA ASP A 490 -18.77 7.53 -1.99
C ASP A 490 -17.36 7.43 -1.39
N TRP A 491 -16.70 6.28 -1.55
CA TRP A 491 -15.32 6.12 -1.10
C TRP A 491 -14.40 7.03 -1.92
N THR A 492 -13.47 7.70 -1.23
CA THR A 492 -12.43 8.50 -1.88
C THR A 492 -11.51 7.61 -2.72
N THR A 493 -10.99 8.17 -3.82
CA THR A 493 -10.15 7.43 -4.78
C THR A 493 -8.93 6.79 -4.13
N ASN A 494 -8.25 7.52 -3.23
CA ASN A 494 -7.10 7.02 -2.49
C ASN A 494 -7.44 5.81 -1.58
N ALA A 495 -8.57 5.84 -0.89
CA ALA A 495 -9.02 4.73 -0.03
C ALA A 495 -9.32 3.47 -0.87
N LYS A 496 -9.97 3.63 -2.03
CA LYS A 496 -10.20 2.52 -2.97
C LYS A 496 -8.87 1.93 -3.47
N GLN A 497 -7.92 2.77 -3.84
CA GLN A 497 -6.61 2.35 -4.37
C GLN A 497 -5.78 1.60 -3.33
N ILE A 498 -5.64 2.16 -2.11
CA ILE A 498 -4.89 1.51 -1.02
C ILE A 498 -5.52 0.15 -0.72
N THR A 499 -6.84 0.09 -0.55
CA THR A 499 -7.53 -1.17 -0.25
C THR A 499 -7.27 -2.23 -1.32
N ARG A 500 -7.39 -1.87 -2.61
CA ARG A 500 -7.11 -2.79 -3.72
C ARG A 500 -5.66 -3.27 -3.75
N SER A 501 -4.69 -2.41 -3.42
CA SER A 501 -3.28 -2.81 -3.32
C SER A 501 -3.09 -3.87 -2.24
N TRP A 502 -3.67 -3.68 -1.06
CA TRP A 502 -3.55 -4.63 0.06
C TRP A 502 -4.18 -5.99 -0.24
N ILE A 503 -5.35 -6.00 -0.90
CA ILE A 503 -6.01 -7.24 -1.33
C ILE A 503 -5.19 -7.94 -2.41
N ARG A 504 -4.71 -7.21 -3.43
CA ARG A 504 -3.87 -7.76 -4.51
C ARG A 504 -2.61 -8.44 -3.97
N ASP A 505 -1.98 -7.85 -2.96
CA ASP A 505 -0.75 -8.37 -2.38
C ASP A 505 -0.98 -9.64 -1.51
N GLY A 506 -2.24 -9.97 -1.22
CA GLY A 506 -2.68 -11.10 -0.41
C GLY A 506 -2.65 -10.78 1.09
N LEU A 507 -3.77 -11.01 1.79
CA LEU A 507 -3.82 -10.77 3.23
C LEU A 507 -3.03 -11.84 3.98
N LYS A 508 -2.38 -11.42 5.07
CA LYS A 508 -1.57 -12.31 5.92
C LYS A 508 -2.20 -12.39 7.31
N PRO A 509 -2.02 -13.48 8.06
CA PRO A 509 -2.42 -13.52 9.46
C PRO A 509 -1.80 -12.35 10.24
N ARG A 510 -2.59 -11.71 11.11
CA ARG A 510 -2.14 -10.56 11.91
C ARG A 510 -2.26 -10.86 13.38
N CYS A 511 -1.17 -10.65 14.13
CA CYS A 511 -1.15 -10.85 15.57
C CYS A 511 -2.05 -9.80 16.26
N ILE A 512 -3.04 -10.27 17.03
CA ILE A 512 -4.02 -9.43 17.74
C ILE A 512 -3.84 -9.44 19.27
N THR A 513 -2.82 -10.11 19.78
CA THR A 513 -2.48 -10.16 21.22
C THR A 513 -1.13 -9.50 21.46
N ARG A 514 -0.95 -8.91 22.64
CA ARG A 514 0.31 -8.27 23.04
C ARG A 514 0.55 -8.52 24.53
N ASP A 515 1.80 -8.71 24.91
CA ASP A 515 2.21 -8.83 26.31
C ASP A 515 2.27 -7.45 26.97
N LEU A 516 1.11 -6.88 27.30
CA LEU A 516 0.96 -5.56 27.91
C LEU A 516 0.12 -5.64 29.19
N GLN A 517 0.27 -4.65 30.07
CA GLN A 517 -0.59 -4.48 31.24
C GLN A 517 -1.74 -3.52 30.94
N TRP A 518 -1.52 -2.56 30.04
CA TRP A 518 -2.51 -1.56 29.64
C TRP A 518 -3.19 -1.90 28.31
N GLY A 519 -4.24 -2.73 28.38
CA GLY A 519 -5.02 -3.19 27.25
C GLY A 519 -6.36 -3.80 27.67
N THR A 520 -7.18 -4.19 26.69
CA THR A 520 -8.32 -5.07 26.95
C THR A 520 -7.80 -6.48 27.29
N PRO A 521 -8.25 -7.10 28.40
CA PRO A 521 -7.78 -8.41 28.84
C PRO A 521 -8.25 -9.57 27.95
#